data_AF-A0A6A2YU87-F1
#
_entry.id   AF-A0A6A2YU87-F1
#
_cell.length_a   1.000
_cell.length_b   1.000
_cell.length_c   1.000
_cell.angle_alpha   90.00
_cell.angle_beta   90.00
_cell.angle_gamma   90.00
#
_symmetry.space_group_name_H-M   'P 1'
#
loop_
_entity.id
_entity.type
_entity.pdbx_description
1 polymer ?
#
loop_
_entity_poly.entity_id
_entity_poly.type
_entity_poly.pdbx_seq_one_letter_code
_entity_poly.pdbx_strand_id
1 'polypeptide(L)'
;MKGFALFLAIGVFLLRGSVVSRECTNIPTQLLSHSFRYELLKSNNETWRHEMFSHYHLIPNDDSAWSGLFPRKNLREEDELSWSLTYQKMKHPGRFNLAADSLKEVSLHDVRLDSNWIHWRAQKINLEYLMMLDVDDLVWSFRKTAGLLTPGKPYG
;
A
#
# COMPACT_ATOMS: atom_id res chain seq x y z
N MET A 1 -11.82 57.09 0.19
CA MET A 1 -11.30 56.21 1.28
C MET A 1 -11.44 54.70 0.98
N LYS A 2 -12.50 54.24 0.30
CA LYS A 2 -12.70 52.79 0.02
C LYS A 2 -11.68 52.18 -0.96
N GLY A 3 -11.25 52.93 -1.98
CA GLY A 3 -10.24 52.45 -2.96
C GLY A 3 -8.85 52.27 -2.35
N PHE A 4 -8.45 53.13 -1.42
CA PHE A 4 -7.14 53.05 -0.76
C PHE A 4 -7.02 51.81 0.14
N ALA A 5 -8.12 51.45 0.83
CA ALA A 5 -8.20 50.21 1.60
C ALA A 5 -8.10 48.96 0.72
N LEU A 6 -8.63 49.02 -0.50
CA LEU A 6 -8.58 47.93 -1.48
C LEU A 6 -7.17 47.75 -2.06
N PHE A 7 -6.47 48.85 -2.34
CA PHE A 7 -5.05 48.81 -2.74
C PHE A 7 -4.14 48.29 -1.62
N LEU A 8 -4.38 48.67 -0.36
CA LEU A 8 -3.66 48.12 0.79
C LEU A 8 -3.93 46.62 0.96
N ALA A 9 -5.18 46.18 0.79
CA ALA A 9 -5.54 44.77 0.87
C ALA A 9 -4.86 43.92 -0.22
N ILE A 10 -4.82 44.42 -1.46
CA ILE A 10 -4.12 43.76 -2.58
C ILE A 10 -2.61 43.72 -2.32
N GLY A 11 -2.02 44.80 -1.82
CA GLY A 11 -0.60 44.85 -1.48
C GLY A 11 -0.22 43.83 -0.39
N VAL A 12 -1.06 43.67 0.64
CA VAL A 12 -0.86 42.66 1.70
C VAL A 12 -1.02 41.23 1.17
N PHE A 13 -1.92 41.01 0.21
CA PHE A 13 -2.12 39.69 -0.41
C PHE A 13 -0.94 39.29 -1.29
N LEU A 14 -0.38 40.24 -2.06
CA LEU A 14 0.81 40.01 -2.89
C LEU A 14 2.08 39.79 -2.05
N LEU A 15 2.19 40.43 -0.87
CA LEU A 15 3.31 40.23 0.07
C LEU A 15 3.26 38.89 0.82
N ARG A 16 2.11 38.20 0.87
CA ARG A 16 1.94 36.89 1.56
C ARG A 16 2.05 35.67 0.64
N GLY A 17 2.27 35.85 -0.66
CA GLY A 17 1.92 34.83 -1.66
C GLY A 17 3.06 34.10 -2.38
N SER A 18 4.34 34.38 -2.12
CA SER A 18 5.44 33.66 -2.78
C SER A 18 6.06 32.62 -1.86
N VAL A 19 5.33 31.52 -1.66
CA VAL A 19 5.94 30.29 -1.18
C VAL A 19 6.79 29.74 -2.31
N VAL A 20 8.10 29.99 -2.25
CA VAL A 20 9.07 29.21 -3.04
C VAL A 20 9.04 27.81 -2.45
N SER A 21 8.35 26.90 -3.13
CA SER A 21 8.49 25.47 -2.88
C SER A 21 9.98 25.15 -3.01
N ARG A 22 10.64 24.78 -1.91
CA ARG A 22 11.98 24.24 -2.00
C ARG A 22 11.88 22.94 -2.78
N GLU A 23 12.49 22.89 -3.97
CA GLU A 23 12.72 21.64 -4.67
C GLU A 23 13.46 20.71 -3.70
N CYS A 24 12.92 19.52 -3.44
CA CYS A 24 13.56 18.55 -2.56
C CYS A 24 14.88 18.09 -3.20
N THR A 25 16.00 18.73 -2.86
CA THR A 25 17.35 18.41 -3.36
C THR A 25 17.89 17.07 -2.86
N ASN A 26 17.10 16.30 -2.09
CA ASN A 26 17.51 15.03 -1.51
C ASN A 26 17.15 13.81 -2.37
N ILE A 27 16.57 14.00 -3.56
CA ILE A 27 16.20 12.91 -4.45
C ILE A 27 17.11 12.95 -5.68
N PRO A 28 17.80 11.84 -6.02
CA PRO A 28 18.68 11.81 -7.18
C PRO A 28 17.86 12.04 -8.46
N THR A 29 18.10 13.18 -9.10
CA THR A 29 17.38 13.66 -10.28
C THR A 29 17.49 12.71 -11.48
N GLN A 30 18.61 11.98 -11.58
CA GLN A 30 18.87 11.04 -12.69
C GLN A 30 17.99 9.78 -12.59
N LEU A 31 17.84 9.21 -11.40
CA LEU A 31 17.02 8.02 -11.19
C LEU A 31 15.53 8.33 -11.22
N LEU A 32 15.07 9.57 -11.05
CA LEU A 32 13.63 9.87 -11.17
C LEU A 32 13.10 9.72 -12.60
N SER A 33 13.97 9.79 -13.60
CA SER A 33 13.60 9.56 -14.99
C SER A 33 13.23 8.10 -15.23
N HIS A 34 11.99 7.86 -15.65
CA HIS A 34 11.48 6.51 -15.93
C HIS A 34 12.26 5.82 -17.05
N SER A 35 12.73 6.57 -18.06
CA SER A 35 13.56 6.02 -19.14
C SER A 35 14.93 5.56 -18.64
N PHE A 36 15.58 6.37 -17.81
CA PHE A 36 16.88 6.02 -17.23
C PHE A 36 16.79 4.79 -16.31
N ARG A 37 15.74 4.68 -15.50
CA ARG A 37 15.47 3.47 -14.69
C ARG A 37 15.26 2.24 -15.55
N TYR A 38 14.49 2.36 -16.62
CA TYR A 38 14.22 1.24 -17.53
C TYR A 38 15.51 0.75 -18.21
N GLU A 39 16.37 1.66 -18.67
CA GLU A 39 17.65 1.31 -19.27
C GLU A 39 18.63 0.70 -18.25
N LEU A 40 18.70 1.25 -17.05
CA LEU A 40 19.53 0.70 -15.95
C LEU A 40 19.10 -0.73 -15.59
N LEU A 41 17.79 -0.98 -15.48
CA LEU A 41 17.23 -2.30 -15.17
C LEU A 41 17.38 -3.31 -16.31
N LYS A 42 17.34 -2.85 -17.56
CA LYS A 42 17.52 -3.67 -18.76
C LYS A 42 19.00 -3.95 -19.08
N SER A 43 19.92 -3.16 -18.53
CA SER A 43 21.35 -3.32 -18.82
C SER A 43 21.90 -4.65 -18.29
N ASN A 44 22.75 -5.31 -19.09
CA ASN A 44 23.45 -6.54 -18.70
C ASN A 44 24.75 -6.25 -17.92
N ASN A 45 25.07 -4.98 -17.64
CA ASN A 45 26.31 -4.59 -16.99
C ASN A 45 26.13 -4.53 -15.47
N GLU A 46 26.42 -5.64 -14.80
CA GLU A 46 26.14 -5.82 -13.37
C GLU A 46 26.95 -4.88 -12.46
N THR A 47 28.21 -4.58 -12.82
CA THR A 47 29.08 -3.70 -12.02
C THR A 47 28.56 -2.27 -12.00
N TRP A 48 28.22 -1.74 -13.17
CA TRP A 48 27.62 -0.40 -13.30
C TRP A 48 26.26 -0.31 -12.58
N ARG A 49 25.44 -1.36 -12.68
CA ARG A 49 24.17 -1.44 -11.97
C ARG A 49 24.38 -1.43 -10.45
N HIS A 50 25.36 -2.18 -9.96
CA HIS A 50 25.71 -2.23 -8.53
C HIS A 50 26.25 -0.90 -8.02
N GLU A 51 27.10 -0.23 -8.77
CA GLU A 51 27.66 1.08 -8.46
C GLU A 51 26.55 2.15 -8.38
N MET A 52 25.63 2.16 -9.35
CA MET A 52 24.50 3.10 -9.31
C MET A 52 23.55 2.83 -8.15
N PHE A 53 23.22 1.57 -7.83
CA PHE A 53 22.35 1.28 -6.69
C PHE A 53 23.05 1.48 -5.33
N SER A 54 24.37 1.33 -5.24
CA SER A 54 25.12 1.55 -4.00
C SER A 54 25.21 3.04 -3.64
N HIS A 55 25.37 3.92 -4.63
CA HIS A 55 25.45 5.37 -4.40
C HIS A 55 24.15 6.00 -3.92
N TYR A 56 23.00 5.42 -4.27
CA TYR A 56 21.71 6.06 -4.03
C TYR A 56 20.87 5.43 -2.92
N HIS A 57 21.27 4.30 -2.32
CA HIS A 57 20.46 3.57 -1.30
C HIS A 57 18.98 3.42 -1.72
N LEU A 58 18.71 3.41 -3.03
CA LEU A 58 17.38 3.27 -3.60
C LEU A 58 17.20 1.85 -4.09
N ILE A 59 17.49 0.89 -3.22
CA ILE A 59 16.93 -0.43 -3.42
C ILE A 59 15.46 -0.33 -2.99
N PRO A 60 14.49 -0.81 -3.78
CA PRO A 60 13.11 -1.03 -3.30
C PRO A 60 13.04 -1.90 -2.03
N ASN A 61 14.16 -2.53 -1.65
CA ASN A 61 14.41 -3.30 -0.43
C ASN A 61 15.05 -2.49 0.72
N ASP A 62 15.14 -1.15 0.69
CA ASP A 62 15.67 -0.44 1.85
C ASP A 62 14.59 -0.31 2.93
N ASP A 63 14.68 -1.16 3.96
CA ASP A 63 13.70 -1.25 5.07
C ASP A 63 13.52 0.10 5.78
N SER A 64 14.56 0.94 5.74
CA SER A 64 14.57 2.28 6.32
C SER A 64 13.64 3.25 5.59
N ALA A 65 13.57 3.21 4.26
CA ALA A 65 12.72 4.09 3.46
C ALA A 65 11.22 3.78 3.65
N TRP A 66 10.88 2.49 3.79
CA TRP A 66 9.50 2.06 4.06
C TRP A 66 9.05 2.36 5.48
N SER A 67 9.98 2.33 6.45
CA SER A 67 9.67 2.73 7.84
C SER A 67 9.18 4.17 7.96
N GLY A 68 9.63 5.05 7.06
CA GLY A 68 9.17 6.45 6.98
C GLY A 68 7.79 6.65 6.36
N LEU A 69 7.24 5.63 5.68
CA LEU A 69 5.92 5.68 5.03
C LEU A 69 4.78 5.22 5.94
N PHE A 70 5.09 4.76 7.15
CA PHE A 70 4.07 4.37 8.11
C PHE A 70 3.26 5.60 8.59
N PRO A 71 1.93 5.49 8.72
CA PRO A 71 1.10 6.54 9.31
C PRO A 71 1.42 6.68 10.81
N ARG A 72 2.49 7.41 11.11
CA ARG A 72 3.09 7.59 12.45
C ARG A 72 2.17 8.22 13.50
N LYS A 73 0.95 8.60 13.12
CA LYS A 73 0.03 9.37 13.95
C LYS A 73 -1.00 8.53 14.71
N ASN A 74 -1.14 7.22 14.45
CA ASN A 74 -2.23 6.42 15.00
C ASN A 74 -1.89 4.98 15.42
N LEU A 75 -0.63 4.55 15.39
CA LEU A 75 -0.26 3.17 15.73
C LEU A 75 0.38 3.11 17.13
N ARG A 76 -0.03 2.15 17.95
CA ARG A 76 0.65 1.84 19.22
C ARG A 76 2.00 1.19 18.87
N GLU A 77 3.00 1.31 19.75
CA GLU A 77 4.35 0.75 19.54
C GLU A 77 4.34 -0.76 19.24
N GLU A 78 3.37 -1.48 19.83
CA GLU A 78 3.10 -2.90 19.57
C GLU A 78 2.70 -3.17 18.10
N ASP A 79 1.92 -2.27 17.51
CA ASP A 79 1.46 -2.38 16.13
C ASP A 79 2.59 -2.13 15.14
N GLU A 80 3.51 -1.20 15.44
CA GLU A 80 4.70 -0.91 14.61
C GLU A 80 5.63 -2.14 14.50
N LEU A 81 5.83 -2.85 15.61
CA LEU A 81 6.61 -4.09 15.65
C LEU A 81 5.92 -5.20 14.84
N SER A 82 4.59 -5.33 14.93
CA SER A 82 3.84 -6.34 14.17
C SER A 82 3.94 -6.14 12.64
N TRP A 83 3.91 -4.88 12.20
CA TRP A 83 3.98 -4.52 10.79
C TRP A 83 5.38 -4.71 10.21
N SER A 84 6.42 -4.35 10.97
CA SER A 84 7.80 -4.58 10.54
C SER A 84 8.11 -6.08 10.36
N LEU A 85 7.63 -6.93 11.26
CA LEU A 85 7.74 -8.39 11.14
C LEU A 85 6.97 -8.96 9.94
N THR A 86 5.74 -8.48 9.70
CA THR A 86 4.92 -8.90 8.56
C THR A 86 5.57 -8.53 7.23
N TYR A 87 6.08 -7.31 7.14
CA TYR A 87 6.79 -6.83 5.95
C TYR A 87 8.08 -7.61 5.69
N GLN A 88 8.88 -7.85 6.73
CA GLN A 88 10.10 -8.64 6.63
C GLN A 88 9.79 -10.06 6.13
N LYS A 89 8.67 -10.66 6.57
CA LYS A 89 8.18 -11.98 6.14
C LYS A 89 7.78 -12.01 4.66
N MET A 90 7.11 -10.96 4.17
CA MET A 90 6.76 -10.83 2.75
C MET A 90 7.99 -10.66 1.85
N LYS A 91 8.97 -9.88 2.30
CA LYS A 91 10.17 -9.52 1.53
C LYS A 91 11.20 -10.64 1.46
N HIS A 92 11.28 -11.48 2.48
CA HIS A 92 12.25 -12.56 2.57
C HIS A 92 11.57 -13.93 2.81
N PRO A 93 10.86 -14.48 1.80
CA PRO A 93 10.10 -15.73 1.94
C PRO A 93 10.94 -16.99 2.20
N GLY A 94 12.26 -16.89 2.43
CA GLY A 94 13.13 -17.99 2.83
C GLY A 94 14.24 -17.64 3.84
N ARG A 95 14.33 -16.39 4.32
CA ARG A 95 15.32 -15.99 5.34
C ARG A 95 14.81 -16.27 6.75
N PHE A 96 13.49 -16.28 6.91
CA PHE A 96 12.81 -16.82 8.08
C PHE A 96 12.67 -18.33 7.95
N ASN A 97 13.80 -19.04 7.95
CA ASN A 97 13.85 -20.37 8.55
C ASN A 97 13.88 -20.22 10.09
N LEU A 98 13.04 -19.34 10.65
CA LEU A 98 12.54 -19.58 12.00
C LEU A 98 11.85 -20.92 11.86
N ALA A 99 12.43 -21.94 12.47
CA ALA A 99 12.14 -23.35 12.29
C ALA A 99 10.74 -23.56 11.71
N ALA A 100 10.59 -24.37 10.66
CA ALA A 100 9.29 -24.79 10.14
C ALA A 100 8.32 -25.36 11.22
N ASP A 101 8.80 -25.49 12.47
CA ASP A 101 8.10 -25.90 13.68
C ASP A 101 7.85 -24.80 14.75
N SER A 102 8.28 -23.54 14.62
CA SER A 102 8.18 -22.61 15.76
C SER A 102 6.79 -22.05 16.02
N LEU A 103 5.90 -22.00 15.03
CA LEU A 103 4.47 -21.68 15.19
C LEU A 103 3.66 -22.43 14.14
N LYS A 104 2.67 -23.22 14.57
CA LYS A 104 1.74 -23.92 13.68
C LYS A 104 0.47 -23.11 13.52
N GLU A 105 -0.02 -23.00 12.29
CA GLU A 105 -1.34 -22.44 12.05
C GLU A 105 -2.40 -23.31 12.73
N VAL A 106 -3.39 -22.66 13.33
CA VAL A 106 -4.51 -23.34 13.99
C VAL A 106 -5.71 -23.29 13.05
N SER A 107 -6.39 -24.43 12.90
CA SER A 107 -7.62 -24.51 12.11
C SER A 107 -8.64 -23.51 12.64
N LEU A 108 -9.31 -22.78 11.73
CA LEU A 108 -10.39 -21.87 12.10
C LEU A 108 -11.56 -22.59 12.81
N HIS A 109 -11.69 -23.91 12.64
CA HIS A 109 -12.70 -24.71 13.34
C HIS A 109 -12.43 -24.83 14.84
N ASP A 110 -11.16 -24.73 15.24
CA ASP A 110 -10.71 -24.87 16.63
C ASP A 110 -10.69 -23.51 17.36
N VAL A 111 -10.97 -22.42 16.66
CA VAL A 111 -10.99 -21.06 17.19
C VAL A 111 -12.41 -20.51 17.22
N ARG A 112 -12.88 -20.10 18.40
CA ARG A 112 -14.17 -19.42 18.56
C ARG A 112 -13.93 -17.98 19.00
N LEU A 113 -14.57 -17.04 18.32
CA LEU A 113 -14.55 -15.64 18.71
C LEU A 113 -15.60 -15.41 19.81
N ASP A 114 -15.24 -14.63 20.83
CA ASP A 114 -16.18 -14.20 21.86
C ASP A 114 -17.22 -13.26 21.26
N SER A 115 -18.49 -13.49 21.60
CA SER A 115 -19.64 -12.72 21.12
C SER A 115 -19.58 -11.24 21.47
N ASN A 116 -18.84 -10.87 22.51
CA ASN A 116 -18.69 -9.47 22.95
C ASN A 116 -17.61 -8.70 22.17
N TRP A 117 -16.84 -9.37 21.32
CA TRP A 117 -15.69 -8.77 20.65
C TRP A 117 -16.02 -8.24 19.25
N ILE A 118 -15.26 -7.24 18.79
CA ILE A 118 -15.51 -6.57 17.51
C ILE A 118 -15.39 -7.52 16.31
N HIS A 119 -14.47 -8.50 16.38
CA HIS A 119 -14.24 -9.44 15.29
C HIS A 119 -15.39 -10.45 15.13
N TRP A 120 -16.08 -10.83 16.21
CA TRP A 120 -17.31 -11.64 16.11
C TRP A 120 -18.40 -10.88 15.35
N ARG A 121 -18.59 -9.61 15.67
CA ARG A 121 -19.56 -8.75 14.96
C ARG A 121 -19.19 -8.61 13.47
N ALA A 122 -17.91 -8.42 13.17
CA ALA A 122 -17.42 -8.34 11.79
C ALA A 122 -17.67 -9.66 11.02
N GLN A 123 -17.38 -10.81 11.64
CA GLN A 123 -17.64 -12.12 11.06
C GLN A 123 -19.13 -12.31 10.76
N LYS A 124 -20.01 -11.94 11.69
CA LYS A 124 -21.46 -12.06 11.52
C LYS A 124 -21.97 -11.19 10.35
N ILE A 125 -21.54 -9.92 10.30
CA ILE A 125 -21.93 -9.01 9.21
C ILE A 125 -21.41 -9.50 7.86
N ASN A 126 -20.17 -9.98 7.81
CA ASN A 126 -19.60 -10.54 6.59
C ASN A 126 -20.38 -11.77 6.12
N LEU A 127 -20.79 -12.65 7.04
CA LEU A 127 -21.64 -13.79 6.71
C LEU A 127 -22.99 -13.34 6.14
N GLU A 128 -23.64 -12.37 6.77
CA GLU A 128 -24.90 -11.80 6.26
C GLU A 128 -24.72 -11.23 4.85
N TYR A 129 -23.63 -10.50 4.60
CA TYR A 129 -23.32 -9.95 3.27
C TYR A 129 -23.11 -11.04 2.22
N LEU A 130 -22.38 -12.11 2.56
CA LEU A 130 -22.15 -13.23 1.65
C LEU A 130 -23.45 -13.96 1.30
N MET A 131 -24.39 -14.06 2.26
CA MET A 131 -25.70 -14.68 2.03
C MET A 131 -26.66 -13.82 1.21
N MET A 132 -26.36 -12.53 1.01
CA MET A 132 -27.13 -11.67 0.12
C MET A 132 -26.76 -11.85 -1.36
N LEU A 133 -25.63 -12.50 -1.66
CA LEU A 133 -25.18 -12.71 -3.03
C LEU A 133 -26.00 -13.83 -3.70
N ASP A 134 -26.49 -13.55 -4.90
CA ASP A 134 -27.19 -14.54 -5.73
C ASP A 134 -26.15 -15.37 -6.50
N VAL A 135 -26.25 -16.68 -6.35
CA VAL A 135 -25.34 -17.64 -6.97
C VAL A 135 -25.48 -17.66 -8.49
N ASP A 136 -26.69 -17.48 -9.02
CA ASP A 136 -26.91 -17.47 -10.47
C ASP A 136 -26.31 -16.24 -11.13
N ASP A 137 -26.43 -15.07 -10.47
CA ASP A 137 -25.82 -13.82 -10.91
C ASP A 137 -24.28 -13.88 -10.80
N LEU A 138 -23.73 -14.49 -9.73
CA LEU A 138 -22.29 -14.66 -9.52
C LEU A 138 -21.63 -15.52 -10.62
N VAL A 139 -22.28 -16.61 -11.02
CA VAL A 139 -21.71 -17.59 -11.96
C VAL A 139 -22.09 -17.27 -13.41
N TRP A 140 -22.88 -16.21 -13.63
CA TRP A 140 -23.42 -15.83 -14.93
C TRP A 140 -22.35 -15.73 -16.03
N SER A 141 -21.24 -15.04 -15.77
CA SER A 141 -20.17 -14.81 -16.75
C SER A 141 -19.48 -16.11 -17.17
N PHE A 142 -19.19 -16.98 -16.21
CA PHE A 142 -18.61 -18.30 -16.46
C PHE A 142 -19.51 -19.17 -17.33
N ARG A 143 -20.82 -19.18 -17.03
CA ARG A 143 -21.81 -19.91 -17.85
C ARG A 143 -21.90 -19.33 -19.26
N LYS A 144 -21.86 -18.00 -19.40
CA LYS A 144 -21.90 -17.33 -20.71
C LYS A 144 -20.71 -17.73 -21.58
N THR A 145 -19.50 -17.74 -21.01
CA THR A 145 -18.28 -18.16 -21.71
C THR A 145 -18.30 -19.64 -22.08
N ALA A 146 -18.91 -20.48 -21.24
CA ALA A 146 -19.07 -21.91 -21.51
C ALA A 146 -20.18 -22.25 -22.52
N GLY A 147 -20.94 -21.25 -23.01
CA GLY A 147 -22.07 -21.46 -23.92
C GLY A 147 -23.27 -22.17 -23.27
N LEU A 148 -23.36 -22.13 -21.93
CA LEU A 148 -24.45 -22.72 -21.16
C LEU A 148 -25.62 -21.75 -20.99
N LEU A 149 -26.77 -22.26 -20.54
CA LEU A 149 -27.89 -21.41 -20.12
C LEU A 149 -27.45 -20.53 -18.94
N THR A 150 -27.75 -19.25 -19.05
CA THR A 150 -27.37 -18.21 -18.07
C THR A 150 -28.63 -17.66 -17.39
N PRO A 151 -29.20 -18.36 -16.39
CA PRO A 151 -30.22 -17.75 -15.54
C PRO A 151 -29.62 -16.58 -14.75
N GLY A 152 -30.45 -15.60 -14.40
CA GLY A 152 -30.01 -14.38 -13.70
C GLY A 152 -29.41 -13.31 -14.61
N LYS A 153 -28.66 -12.39 -14.02
CA LYS A 153 -27.98 -11.27 -14.66
C LYS A 153 -26.57 -11.09 -14.07
N PRO A 154 -25.59 -10.62 -14.84
CA PRO A 154 -24.26 -10.37 -14.28
C PRO A 154 -24.30 -9.24 -13.25
N TYR A 155 -23.48 -9.35 -12.22
CA TYR A 155 -23.13 -8.21 -11.37
C TYR A 155 -22.20 -7.24 -12.14
N GLY A 156 -22.52 -5.95 -12.14
CA GLY A 156 -21.75 -4.89 -12.80
C GLY A 156 -22.33 -4.49 -14.14
#